data_AF-A0A174X3J4-F1
#
_entry.id   AF-A0A174X3J4-F1
#
_cell.length_a   1.000
_cell.length_b   1.000
_cell.length_c   1.000
_cell.angle_alpha   90.00
_cell.angle_beta   90.00
_cell.angle_gamma   90.00
#
_symmetry.space_group_name_H-M   'P 1'
#
loop_
_entity.id
_entity.type
_entity.pdbx_description
1 polymer ?
#
loop_
_entity_poly.entity_id
_entity_poly.type
_entity_poly.pdbx_seq_one_letter_code
_entity_poly.pdbx_strand_id
1 'polypeptide(L)' 'MVALVGFGIITTIVVAFWIYTETRAGKKWIKNL' A
#
# COMPACT_ATOMS: atom_id res chain seq x y z
N MET A 1 12.50 17.18 -10.61
CA MET A 1 11.03 17.26 -10.46
C MET A 1 10.35 15.91 -10.62
N VAL A 2 10.58 15.18 -11.71
CA VAL A 2 9.97 13.84 -11.97
C VAL A 2 10.26 12.79 -10.88
N ALA A 3 11.50 12.73 -10.38
CA ALA A 3 11.89 11.75 -9.35
C ALA A 3 11.15 11.94 -8.01
N LEU A 4 10.90 13.20 -7.61
CA LEU A 4 10.15 13.51 -6.38
C LEU A 4 8.67 13.15 -6.50
N VAL A 5 8.08 13.40 -7.66
CA VAL A 5 6.68 13.05 -7.95
C VAL A 5 6.52 11.52 -8.00
N GLY A 6 7.44 10.83 -8.69
CA GLY A 6 7.45 9.37 -8.74
C GLY A 6 7.61 8.73 -7.36
N PHE A 7 8.54 9.26 -6.55
CA PHE A 7 8.73 8.80 -5.17
C PHE A 7 7.49 9.02 -4.30
N GLY A 8 6.86 10.19 -4.39
CA GLY A 8 5.63 10.50 -3.66
C GLY A 8 4.50 9.52 -3.98
N ILE A 9 4.26 9.24 -5.27
CA ILE A 9 3.22 8.32 -5.72
C ILE A 9 3.49 6.90 -5.22
N ILE A 10 4.73 6.41 -5.36
CA ILE A 10 5.11 5.06 -4.90
C ILE A 10 4.92 4.94 -3.39
N THR A 11 5.38 5.92 -2.61
CA THR A 11 5.19 5.95 -1.17
C THR A 11 3.71 5.92 -0.78
N THR A 12 2.86 6.72 -1.43
CA THR A 12 1.42 6.73 -1.14
C THR A 12 0.78 5.38 -1.41
N ILE A 13 1.12 4.73 -2.53
CA ILE A 13 0.59 3.40 -2.89
C ILE A 13 1.03 2.34 -1.88
N VAL A 14 2.32 2.32 -1.52
CA VAL A 14 2.86 1.34 -0.56
C VAL A 14 2.22 1.51 0.82
N VAL A 15 2.05 2.75 1.28
CA VAL A 15 1.40 3.03 2.57
C VAL A 15 -0.09 2.65 2.55
N ALA A 16 -0.81 3.00 1.48
CA ALA A 16 -2.21 2.63 1.34
C ALA A 16 -2.40 1.10 1.30
N PHE A 17 -1.51 0.40 0.59
CA PHE A 17 -1.49 -1.06 0.56
C PHE A 17 -1.19 -1.64 1.95
N TRP A 18 -0.19 -1.12 2.65
CA TRP A 18 0.13 -1.55 4.02
C TRP A 18 -1.04 -1.37 4.99
N ILE A 19 -1.69 -0.22 4.98
CA ILE A 19 -2.87 0.03 5.83
C ILE A 19 -3.98 -0.96 5.48
N TYR A 20 -4.23 -1.18 4.18
CA TYR A 20 -5.21 -2.15 3.72
C TYR A 20 -4.91 -3.56 4.25
N THR A 21 -3.66 -4.02 4.15
CA THR A 21 -3.25 -5.35 4.64
C THR A 21 -3.29 -5.47 6.16
N GLU A 22 -3.15 -4.37 6.90
CA GLU A 22 -3.31 -4.36 8.36
C GLU A 22 -4.77 -4.44 8.82
N THR A 23 -5.73 -4.05 7.98
CA THR A 23 -7.16 -4.21 8.30
C THR A 23 -7.55 -5.68 8.41
N ARG A 24 -8.58 -6.00 9.22
CA ARG A 24 -9.11 -7.38 9.34
C ARG A 24 -9.49 -7.99 7.98
N ALA A 25 -10.02 -7.16 7.08
CA ALA A 25 -10.39 -7.57 5.72
C ALA A 25 -9.14 -7.90 4.88
N GLY A 26 -8.12 -7.02 4.90
CA GLY A 26 -6.85 -7.27 4.20
C GLY A 26 -6.07 -8.45 4.76
N LYS A 27 -6.01 -8.63 6.09
CA LYS A 27 -5.40 -9.82 6.72
C LYS A 27 -6.09 -11.11 6.32
N LYS A 28 -7.42 -11.09 6.21
CA LYS A 28 -8.19 -12.25 5.73
C LYS A 28 -7.94 -12.52 4.25
N TRP A 29 -7.87 -11.47 3.44
CA TRP A 29 -7.57 -11.56 2.01
C TRP A 29 -6.17 -12.13 1.75
N ILE A 30 -5.13 -11.61 2.43
CA ILE A 30 -3.74 -12.12 2.31
C ILE A 30 -3.58 -13.56 2.80
N LYS A 31 -4.29 -13.96 3.86
CA LYS A 31 -4.22 -15.34 4.35
C LYS A 31 -4.89 -16.35 3.43
N ASN A 32 -5.72 -15.89 2.51
CA ASN A 32 -6.48 -16.71 1.57
C ASN A 32 -5.95 -16.59 0.13
N LEU A 33 -4.78 -15.96 -0.02
CA LEU A 33 -3.99 -15.85 -1.24
C LEU A 33 -2.88 -16.90 -1.19
#